data_AF-A0A1G8WWS9-F1
#
_entry.id   AF-A0A1G8WWS9-F1
#
_cell.length_a   1.000
_cell.length_b   1.000
_cell.length_c   1.000
_cell.angle_alpha   90.00
_cell.angle_beta   90.00
_cell.angle_gamma   90.00
#
_symmetry.space_group_name_H-M   'P 1'
#
loop_
_entity.id
_entity.type
_entity.pdbx_description
1 polymer ?
#
loop_
_entity_poly.entity_id
_entity_poly.type
_entity_poly.pdbx_seq_one_letter_code
_entity_poly.pdbx_strand_id
1 'polypeptide(L)'
;MNRTVLAFILLLPILAAQPTLVEADATGPDYLAVVDVSSDETLNMRVGPSADFPKIGELPHDADGVANLGCIGGLTFADWSEASEEEREASSFKRWCLVGYDRLVGWSSGRFLTEGTHTDRFRAGQALSDMQGSVWRATWIGGRPVDDELIVRFGSDGRFGGSGGCNQLMGSFQQDRDTISVGQIATTRSLCAQDVMETEAEFIELLESAARVSAHHLVMVLLSSDSEILSQFARTDWD
;
A
#
# COMPACT_ATOMS: atom_id res chain seq x y z
N MET A 1 28.76 -72.56 -45.28
CA MET A 1 28.19 -72.39 -43.93
C MET A 1 28.99 -71.30 -43.23
N ASN A 2 28.49 -70.06 -43.20
CA ASN A 2 28.89 -69.01 -42.26
C ASN A 2 27.90 -67.84 -42.39
N ARG A 3 27.07 -67.65 -41.35
CA ARG A 3 26.07 -66.59 -41.25
C ARG A 3 26.71 -65.42 -40.51
N THR A 4 26.87 -64.30 -41.18
CA THR A 4 27.24 -63.03 -40.54
C THR A 4 25.98 -62.44 -39.91
N VAL A 5 25.94 -62.33 -38.59
CA VAL A 5 24.84 -61.68 -37.85
C VAL A 5 25.17 -60.20 -37.73
N LEU A 6 24.37 -59.32 -38.36
CA LEU A 6 24.39 -57.88 -38.09
C LEU A 6 23.59 -57.62 -36.80
N ALA A 7 24.24 -57.04 -35.79
CA ALA A 7 23.56 -56.53 -34.60
C ALA A 7 23.07 -55.10 -34.86
N PHE A 8 21.75 -54.89 -34.83
CA PHE A 8 21.13 -53.56 -34.84
C PHE A 8 21.17 -52.98 -33.42
N ILE A 9 21.91 -51.89 -33.22
CA ILE A 9 21.89 -51.11 -31.98
C ILE A 9 20.76 -50.09 -32.10
N LEU A 10 19.70 -50.26 -31.30
CA LEU A 10 18.61 -49.31 -31.15
C LEU A 10 19.06 -48.16 -30.23
N LEU A 11 19.29 -46.98 -30.80
CA LEU A 11 19.52 -45.73 -30.06
C LEU A 11 18.16 -45.11 -29.70
N LEU A 12 17.79 -45.19 -28.42
CA LEU A 12 16.66 -44.45 -27.86
C LEU A 12 17.08 -42.98 -27.62
N PRO A 13 16.32 -41.98 -28.10
CA PRO A 13 16.62 -40.59 -27.81
C PRO A 13 16.23 -40.28 -26.36
N ILE A 14 17.20 -39.82 -25.57
CA ILE A 14 16.97 -39.33 -24.21
C ILE A 14 16.34 -37.94 -24.34
N LEU A 15 15.04 -37.84 -24.07
CA LEU A 15 14.33 -36.57 -23.98
C LEU A 15 14.74 -35.89 -22.66
N ALA A 16 15.71 -34.99 -22.73
CA ALA A 16 16.11 -34.19 -21.57
C ALA A 16 15.01 -33.16 -21.28
N ALA A 17 14.20 -33.41 -20.25
CA ALA A 17 13.32 -32.40 -19.69
C ALA A 17 14.20 -31.30 -19.10
N GLN A 18 14.20 -30.12 -19.73
CA GLN A 18 14.86 -28.95 -19.16
C GLN A 18 14.02 -28.47 -17.98
N PRO A 19 14.58 -28.33 -16.77
CA PRO A 19 13.85 -27.75 -15.66
C PRO A 19 13.57 -26.29 -16.01
N THR A 20 12.29 -25.93 -16.11
CA THR A 20 11.88 -24.54 -16.08
C THR A 20 12.26 -24.02 -14.70
N LEU A 21 13.26 -23.13 -14.64
CA LEU A 21 13.51 -22.33 -13.45
C LEU A 21 12.28 -21.45 -13.26
N VAL A 22 11.43 -21.83 -12.30
CA VAL A 22 10.42 -20.93 -11.76
C VAL A 22 11.20 -19.93 -10.93
N GLU A 23 11.37 -18.73 -11.47
CA GLU A 23 11.82 -17.58 -10.70
C GLU A 23 10.70 -17.32 -9.68
N ALA A 24 10.99 -17.47 -8.39
CA ALA A 24 10.07 -17.01 -7.37
C ALA A 24 10.01 -15.49 -7.50
N ASP A 25 8.88 -14.95 -7.96
CA ASP A 25 8.63 -13.52 -7.87
C ASP A 25 8.76 -13.16 -6.39
N ALA A 26 9.79 -12.38 -6.04
CA ALA A 26 10.09 -11.96 -4.68
C ALA A 26 9.04 -10.98 -4.10
N THR A 27 7.89 -10.87 -4.74
CA THR A 27 6.71 -10.15 -4.28
C THR A 27 6.11 -10.98 -3.15
N GLY A 28 6.12 -10.46 -1.92
CA GLY A 28 5.47 -11.12 -0.78
C GLY A 28 3.99 -11.41 -1.04
N PRO A 29 3.30 -12.10 -0.13
CA PRO A 29 1.91 -12.48 -0.38
C PRO A 29 1.03 -11.24 -0.58
N ASP A 30 0.08 -11.32 -1.50
CA ASP A 30 -0.87 -10.23 -1.78
C ASP A 30 -1.82 -9.98 -0.59
N TYR A 31 -2.11 -11.03 0.17
CA TYR A 31 -3.02 -11.01 1.31
C TYR A 31 -2.36 -11.60 2.57
N LEU A 32 -2.72 -11.04 3.71
CA LEU A 32 -2.23 -11.40 5.03
C LEU A 32 -3.39 -11.85 5.93
N ALA A 33 -3.04 -12.67 6.93
CA ALA A 33 -3.91 -13.04 8.03
C ALA A 33 -3.29 -12.62 9.37
N VAL A 34 -4.14 -12.21 10.31
CA VAL A 34 -3.76 -11.91 11.69
C VAL A 34 -3.57 -13.21 12.45
N VAL A 35 -2.47 -13.30 13.19
CA VAL A 35 -2.10 -14.44 14.02
C VAL A 35 -1.56 -13.97 15.37
N ASP A 36 -1.60 -14.86 16.37
CA ASP A 36 -1.05 -14.63 17.70
C ASP A 36 -1.63 -13.40 18.44
N VAL A 37 -2.89 -13.07 18.14
CA VAL A 37 -3.72 -12.08 18.84
C VAL A 37 -4.84 -12.81 19.58
N SER A 38 -5.08 -12.46 20.85
CA SER A 38 -6.13 -13.10 21.65
C SER A 38 -7.53 -12.81 21.09
N SER A 39 -8.48 -13.72 21.29
CA SER A 39 -9.84 -13.59 20.73
C SER A 39 -10.66 -12.41 21.27
N ASP A 40 -10.24 -11.85 22.40
CA ASP A 40 -10.80 -10.65 23.04
C ASP A 40 -10.00 -9.37 22.72
N GLU A 41 -8.97 -9.47 21.89
CA GLU A 41 -8.11 -8.37 21.48
C GLU A 41 -8.21 -8.11 19.96
N THR A 42 -7.54 -7.04 19.52
CA THR A 42 -7.43 -6.64 18.12
C THR A 42 -6.00 -6.23 17.81
N LEU A 43 -5.57 -6.41 16.56
CA LEU A 43 -4.30 -5.87 16.10
C LEU A 43 -4.47 -4.40 15.70
N ASN A 44 -3.69 -3.51 16.29
CA ASN A 44 -3.76 -2.08 16.00
C ASN A 44 -3.19 -1.74 14.62
N MET A 45 -3.95 -0.97 13.85
CA MET A 45 -3.47 -0.23 12.69
C MET A 45 -3.12 1.19 13.10
N ARG A 46 -1.99 1.72 12.62
CA ARG A 46 -1.41 3.01 13.05
C ARG A 46 -1.12 3.93 11.88
N VAL A 47 -0.94 5.21 12.20
CA VAL A 47 -0.61 6.25 11.21
C VAL A 47 0.80 6.06 10.63
N GLY A 48 1.73 5.48 11.40
CA GLY A 48 3.10 5.23 10.96
C GLY A 48 3.67 3.88 11.42
N PRO A 49 4.86 3.50 10.93
CA PRO A 49 5.46 2.18 11.09
C PRO A 49 6.15 2.00 12.47
N SER A 50 5.49 2.38 13.56
CA SER A 50 5.94 2.17 14.94
C SER A 50 4.75 2.16 15.91
N ALA A 51 4.93 1.53 17.07
CA ALA A 51 3.95 1.52 18.16
C ALA A 51 3.72 2.91 18.77
N ASP A 52 4.64 3.85 18.55
CA ASP A 52 4.55 5.24 19.04
C ASP A 52 3.54 6.07 18.25
N PHE A 53 3.23 5.68 17.02
CA PHE A 53 2.25 6.41 16.22
C PHE A 53 0.83 6.18 16.72
N PRO A 54 -0.05 7.19 16.63
CA PRO A 54 -1.46 7.04 16.98
C PRO A 54 -2.13 5.89 16.25
N LYS A 55 -3.10 5.27 16.92
CA LYS A 55 -3.97 4.24 16.32
C LYS A 55 -4.96 4.91 15.37
N ILE A 56 -5.08 4.37 14.15
CA ILE A 56 -6.04 4.81 13.14
C ILE A 56 -7.18 3.79 12.93
N GLY A 57 -6.94 2.53 13.27
CA GLY A 57 -7.91 1.45 13.14
C GLY A 57 -7.47 0.17 13.82
N GLU A 58 -8.22 -0.89 13.59
CA GLU A 58 -8.01 -2.20 14.19
C GLU A 58 -8.33 -3.31 13.20
N LEU A 59 -7.61 -4.41 13.30
CA LEU A 59 -7.92 -5.68 12.65
C LEU A 59 -8.45 -6.67 13.69
N PRO A 60 -9.54 -7.40 13.39
CA PRO A 60 -9.96 -8.53 14.20
C PRO A 60 -8.82 -9.52 14.46
N HIS A 61 -8.83 -10.19 15.60
CA HIS A 61 -7.82 -11.21 15.97
C HIS A 61 -7.68 -12.35 14.95
N ASP A 62 -8.74 -12.64 14.22
CA ASP A 62 -8.86 -13.68 13.20
C ASP A 62 -9.02 -13.10 11.79
N ALA A 63 -8.65 -11.82 11.60
CA ALA A 63 -8.80 -11.16 10.31
C ALA A 63 -7.94 -11.87 9.25
N ASP A 64 -8.59 -12.28 8.16
CA ASP A 64 -7.94 -12.80 6.96
C ASP A 64 -8.29 -11.89 5.77
N GLY A 65 -7.56 -12.00 4.67
CA GLY A 65 -7.81 -11.19 3.49
C GLY A 65 -7.36 -9.74 3.63
N VAL A 66 -6.46 -9.47 4.57
CA VAL A 66 -5.87 -8.15 4.81
C VAL A 66 -4.93 -7.84 3.64
N ALA A 67 -5.16 -6.76 2.90
CA ALA A 67 -4.30 -6.44 1.75
C ALA A 67 -2.89 -6.07 2.23
N ASN A 68 -1.87 -6.65 1.61
CA ASN A 68 -0.47 -6.28 1.83
C ASN A 68 -0.09 -5.15 0.86
N LEU A 69 0.01 -3.92 1.39
CA LEU A 69 0.38 -2.74 0.60
C LEU A 69 1.89 -2.43 0.65
N GLY A 70 2.67 -3.34 1.24
CA GLY A 70 4.11 -3.25 1.40
C GLY A 70 4.55 -3.26 2.86
N CYS A 71 5.68 -3.90 3.13
CA CYS A 71 6.29 -3.92 4.45
C CYS A 71 7.67 -3.26 4.43
N ILE A 72 8.01 -2.57 5.51
CA ILE A 72 9.32 -1.98 5.74
C ILE A 72 9.90 -2.47 7.06
N GLY A 73 11.22 -2.33 7.21
CA GLY A 73 11.95 -2.92 8.33
C GLY A 73 12.00 -4.45 8.23
N GLY A 74 12.72 -5.07 9.14
CA GLY A 74 13.05 -6.49 9.04
C GLY A 74 14.39 -6.74 8.32
N LEU A 75 14.76 -8.02 8.18
CA LEU A 75 15.91 -8.44 7.39
C LEU A 75 15.49 -8.56 5.91
N THR A 76 16.39 -8.23 5.00
CA THR A 76 16.23 -8.64 3.59
C THR A 76 16.31 -10.17 3.48
N PHE A 77 15.90 -10.75 2.35
CA PHE A 77 16.06 -12.20 2.15
C PHE A 77 17.53 -12.65 2.27
N ALA A 78 18.45 -11.87 1.69
CA ALA A 78 19.87 -12.15 1.76
C ALA A 78 20.35 -12.13 3.22
N ASP A 79 20.05 -11.06 3.95
CA ASP A 79 20.43 -10.94 5.37
C ASP A 79 19.75 -12.00 6.23
N TRP A 80 18.49 -12.35 5.92
CA TRP A 80 17.73 -13.38 6.62
C TRP A 80 18.35 -14.76 6.44
N SER A 81 18.87 -15.08 5.26
CA SER A 81 19.51 -16.37 4.99
C SER A 81 20.80 -16.57 5.79
N GLU A 82 21.50 -15.48 6.08
CA GLU A 82 22.78 -15.48 6.81
C GLU A 82 22.62 -15.27 8.33
N ALA A 83 21.51 -14.65 8.76
CA ALA A 83 21.25 -14.34 10.16
C ALA A 83 21.15 -15.59 11.05
N SER A 84 21.48 -15.42 12.33
CA SER A 84 21.12 -16.37 13.38
C SER A 84 19.60 -16.35 13.66
N GLU A 85 19.09 -17.38 14.35
CA GLU A 85 17.68 -17.41 14.77
C GLU A 85 17.31 -16.22 15.67
N GLU A 86 18.20 -15.84 16.59
CA GLU A 86 18.04 -14.66 17.46
C GLU A 86 17.95 -13.36 16.65
N GLU A 87 18.81 -13.19 15.64
CA GLU A 87 18.79 -12.00 14.77
C GLU A 87 17.52 -11.96 13.90
N ARG A 88 17.06 -13.11 13.39
CA ARG A 88 15.78 -13.20 12.66
C ARG A 88 14.61 -12.83 13.55
N GLU A 89 14.57 -13.35 14.77
CA GLU A 89 13.52 -13.05 15.74
C GLU A 89 13.51 -11.55 16.08
N ALA A 90 14.66 -10.99 16.48
CA ALA A 90 14.81 -9.58 16.80
C ALA A 90 14.41 -8.65 15.63
N SER A 91 14.61 -9.09 14.39
CA SER A 91 14.23 -8.33 13.21
C SER A 91 12.74 -8.44 12.87
N SER A 92 12.08 -9.55 13.20
CA SER A 92 10.63 -9.70 13.03
C SER A 92 9.85 -8.62 13.79
N PHE A 93 10.35 -8.19 14.96
CA PHE A 93 9.79 -7.08 15.73
C PHE A 93 9.95 -5.70 15.07
N LYS A 94 10.91 -5.58 14.14
CA LYS A 94 11.17 -4.33 13.41
C LYS A 94 10.36 -4.22 12.12
N ARG A 95 9.70 -5.31 11.69
CA ARG A 95 8.89 -5.31 10.47
C ARG A 95 7.53 -4.67 10.74
N TRP A 96 7.17 -3.72 9.89
CA TRP A 96 5.86 -3.07 9.86
C TRP A 96 5.30 -3.15 8.45
N CYS A 97 4.00 -3.43 8.33
CA CYS A 97 3.33 -3.57 7.05
C CYS A 97 2.22 -2.53 6.93
N LEU A 98 2.22 -1.80 5.82
CA LEU A 98 1.09 -0.99 5.40
C LEU A 98 0.03 -1.97 4.91
N VAL A 99 -1.13 -1.94 5.55
CA VAL A 99 -2.19 -2.91 5.32
C VAL A 99 -3.52 -2.23 5.03
N GLY A 100 -4.34 -2.89 4.21
CA GLY A 100 -5.69 -2.47 3.88
C GLY A 100 -6.75 -3.44 4.41
N TYR A 101 -7.78 -2.93 5.09
CA TYR A 101 -8.93 -3.72 5.56
C TYR A 101 -10.19 -2.85 5.65
N ASP A 102 -11.28 -3.31 5.05
CA ASP A 102 -12.57 -2.61 4.97
C ASP A 102 -12.45 -1.12 4.57
N ARG A 103 -11.69 -0.87 3.49
CA ARG A 103 -11.33 0.45 2.93
C ARG A 103 -10.53 1.38 3.83
N LEU A 104 -10.11 0.93 4.99
CA LEU A 104 -9.15 1.64 5.84
C LEU A 104 -7.74 1.15 5.54
N VAL A 105 -6.79 2.07 5.50
CA VAL A 105 -5.36 1.75 5.42
C VAL A 105 -4.64 2.22 6.69
N GLY A 106 -3.65 1.45 7.12
CA GLY A 106 -2.84 1.74 8.29
C GLY A 106 -1.64 0.80 8.42
N TRP A 107 -0.71 1.14 9.30
CA TRP A 107 0.47 0.33 9.60
C TRP A 107 0.20 -0.65 10.74
N SER A 108 0.49 -1.93 10.52
CA SER A 108 0.41 -2.97 11.55
C SER A 108 1.76 -3.65 11.73
N SER A 109 2.02 -4.16 12.95
CA SER A 109 3.24 -4.91 13.21
C SER A 109 3.25 -6.21 12.42
N GLY A 110 4.31 -6.44 11.65
CA GLY A 110 4.49 -7.64 10.84
C GLY A 110 4.62 -8.92 11.66
N ARG A 111 4.91 -8.82 12.96
CA ARG A 111 4.99 -9.98 13.86
C ARG A 111 3.68 -10.76 13.96
N PHE A 112 2.55 -10.07 13.84
CA PHE A 112 1.21 -10.66 13.99
C PHE A 112 0.55 -10.92 12.63
N LEU A 113 1.33 -10.96 11.55
CA LEU A 113 0.84 -11.11 10.19
C LEU A 113 1.55 -12.28 9.50
N THR A 114 0.76 -13.19 8.94
CA THR A 114 1.23 -14.30 8.11
C THR A 114 0.57 -14.23 6.72
N GLU A 115 0.98 -15.09 5.79
CA GLU A 115 0.28 -15.26 4.51
C GLU A 115 -1.19 -15.65 4.76
N GLY A 116 -2.10 -14.83 4.22
CA GLY A 116 -3.54 -15.04 4.33
C GLY A 116 -4.11 -15.75 3.12
N THR A 117 -5.44 -15.91 3.12
CA THR A 117 -6.17 -16.41 1.95
C THR A 117 -6.61 -15.26 1.06
N HIS A 118 -6.81 -15.55 -0.23
CA HIS A 118 -7.13 -14.55 -1.26
C HIS A 118 -8.56 -13.96 -1.19
N THR A 119 -9.23 -13.96 -0.04
CA THR A 119 -10.51 -13.25 0.08
C THR A 119 -10.24 -11.76 0.25
N ASP A 120 -10.52 -10.92 -0.74
CA ASP A 120 -10.33 -9.47 -0.59
C ASP A 120 -11.25 -8.89 0.51
N ARG A 121 -10.69 -8.64 1.70
CA ARG A 121 -11.36 -7.91 2.79
C ARG A 121 -11.00 -6.44 2.82
N PHE A 122 -10.08 -5.97 1.97
CA PHE A 122 -9.79 -4.55 1.81
C PHE A 122 -10.94 -3.83 1.07
N ARG A 123 -11.56 -4.48 0.08
CA ARG A 123 -12.74 -3.95 -0.65
C ARG A 123 -12.47 -2.59 -1.31
N ALA A 124 -11.21 -2.36 -1.69
CA ALA A 124 -10.77 -1.15 -2.37
C ALA A 124 -10.68 -1.30 -3.89
N GLY A 125 -10.87 -2.52 -4.40
CA GLY A 125 -10.70 -2.86 -5.82
C GLY A 125 -9.23 -2.94 -6.23
N GLN A 126 -8.98 -2.97 -7.55
CA GLN A 126 -7.64 -3.21 -8.09
C GLN A 126 -6.69 -2.05 -7.78
N ALA A 127 -5.40 -2.37 -7.64
CA ALA A 127 -4.35 -1.36 -7.52
C ALA A 127 -4.26 -0.53 -8.80
N LEU A 128 -4.05 0.78 -8.64
CA LEU A 128 -3.90 1.74 -9.73
C LEU A 128 -2.42 2.04 -9.95
N SER A 129 -1.97 2.00 -11.20
CA SER A 129 -0.59 2.37 -11.58
C SER A 129 -0.38 3.87 -11.64
N ASP A 130 -1.46 4.63 -11.86
CA ASP A 130 -1.48 6.09 -11.88
C ASP A 130 -2.86 6.59 -11.48
N MET A 131 -2.93 7.86 -11.07
CA MET A 131 -4.17 8.51 -10.65
C MET A 131 -4.75 9.43 -11.73
N GLN A 132 -4.22 9.46 -12.95
CA GLN A 132 -4.67 10.43 -13.95
C GLN A 132 -6.13 10.17 -14.34
N GLY A 133 -6.92 11.24 -14.41
CA GLY A 133 -8.34 11.17 -14.75
C GLY A 133 -9.25 10.71 -13.61
N SER A 134 -8.82 10.83 -12.35
CA SER A 134 -9.59 10.36 -11.17
C SER A 134 -9.97 11.50 -10.22
N VAL A 135 -10.94 11.21 -9.33
CA VAL A 135 -11.49 12.19 -8.37
C VAL A 135 -11.61 11.58 -6.99
N TRP A 136 -10.99 12.22 -6.01
CA TRP A 136 -10.85 11.72 -4.66
C TRP A 136 -11.39 12.73 -3.66
N ARG A 137 -12.15 12.25 -2.68
CA ARG A 137 -12.57 13.04 -1.52
C ARG A 137 -11.81 12.56 -0.29
N ALA A 138 -11.21 13.49 0.46
CA ALA A 138 -10.53 13.13 1.69
C ALA A 138 -11.54 12.58 2.70
N THR A 139 -11.16 11.51 3.37
CA THR A 139 -11.91 10.91 4.48
C THR A 139 -11.15 11.06 5.80
N TRP A 140 -9.84 11.29 5.73
CA TRP A 140 -8.97 11.48 6.87
C TRP A 140 -7.76 12.31 6.47
N ILE A 141 -7.36 13.28 7.29
CA ILE A 141 -6.14 14.09 7.11
C ILE A 141 -5.47 14.30 8.46
N GLY A 142 -4.14 14.37 8.52
CA GLY A 142 -3.41 14.99 9.64
C GLY A 142 -3.73 14.45 11.05
N GLY A 143 -4.16 13.19 11.18
CA GLY A 143 -4.51 12.61 12.49
C GLY A 143 -6.01 12.43 12.74
N ARG A 144 -6.89 12.96 11.88
CA ARG A 144 -8.34 13.04 12.16
C ARG A 144 -9.22 12.71 10.94
N PRO A 145 -10.41 12.11 11.17
CA PRO A 145 -11.42 12.02 10.12
C PRO A 145 -11.91 13.41 9.71
N VAL A 146 -12.31 13.54 8.45
CA VAL A 146 -12.89 14.78 7.91
C VAL A 146 -14.20 14.48 7.20
N ASP A 147 -15.20 15.32 7.44
CA ASP A 147 -16.50 15.29 6.77
C ASP A 147 -16.63 16.40 5.72
N ASP A 148 -15.64 17.30 5.64
CA ASP A 148 -15.59 18.41 4.70
C ASP A 148 -15.47 17.94 3.24
N GLU A 149 -15.91 18.79 2.31
CA GLU A 149 -15.78 18.57 0.87
C GLU A 149 -14.36 18.94 0.39
N LEU A 150 -13.37 18.23 0.94
CA LEU A 150 -11.98 18.27 0.51
C LEU A 150 -11.81 17.30 -0.66
N ILE A 151 -11.58 17.85 -1.86
CA ILE A 151 -11.56 17.08 -3.10
C ILE A 151 -10.26 17.34 -3.85
N VAL A 152 -9.67 16.28 -4.40
CA VAL A 152 -8.56 16.35 -5.36
C VAL A 152 -8.98 15.65 -6.64
N ARG A 153 -8.76 16.31 -7.77
CA ARG A 153 -9.01 15.81 -9.12
C ARG A 153 -7.70 15.83 -9.88
N PHE A 154 -7.21 14.66 -10.25
CA PHE A 154 -5.99 14.52 -11.01
C PHE A 154 -6.32 14.49 -12.50
N GLY A 155 -5.80 15.47 -13.25
CA GLY A 155 -5.91 15.54 -14.70
C GLY A 155 -4.89 14.66 -15.42
N SER A 156 -5.13 14.37 -16.70
CA SER A 156 -4.22 13.61 -17.56
C SER A 156 -3.06 14.44 -18.14
N ASP A 157 -2.91 15.68 -17.70
CA ASP A 157 -1.90 16.64 -18.16
C ASP A 157 -0.87 16.97 -17.07
N GLY A 158 -0.80 16.14 -16.01
CA GLY A 158 0.08 16.36 -14.86
C GLY A 158 -0.35 17.53 -13.97
N ARG A 159 -1.58 18.03 -14.14
CA ARG A 159 -2.18 19.04 -13.26
C ARG A 159 -3.25 18.42 -12.39
N PHE A 160 -3.43 18.98 -11.21
CA PHE A 160 -4.57 18.65 -10.36
C PHE A 160 -5.34 19.93 -10.03
N GLY A 161 -6.63 19.76 -9.76
CA GLY A 161 -7.47 20.80 -9.21
C GLY A 161 -8.38 20.22 -8.14
N GLY A 162 -9.16 21.04 -7.45
CA GLY A 162 -10.05 20.53 -6.43
C GLY A 162 -10.57 21.59 -5.48
N SER A 163 -11.04 21.14 -4.33
CA SER A 163 -11.62 21.96 -3.27
C SER A 163 -10.84 21.73 -1.98
N GLY A 164 -10.40 22.80 -1.34
CA GLY A 164 -9.85 22.81 0.02
C GLY A 164 -10.92 23.06 1.08
N GLY A 165 -12.21 23.02 0.70
CA GLY A 165 -13.34 23.36 1.57
C GLY A 165 -13.76 24.83 1.42
N CYS A 166 -12.83 25.79 1.59
CA CYS A 166 -13.13 27.22 1.41
C CYS A 166 -12.80 27.72 -0.01
N ASN A 167 -11.66 27.28 -0.54
CA ASN A 167 -11.08 27.73 -1.79
C ASN A 167 -10.92 26.59 -2.79
N GLN A 168 -10.89 26.96 -4.06
CA GLN A 168 -10.47 26.03 -5.11
C GLN A 168 -8.96 25.90 -5.10
N LEU A 169 -8.48 24.66 -5.19
CA LEU A 169 -7.08 24.31 -5.27
C LEU A 169 -6.70 24.04 -6.72
N MET A 170 -5.49 24.44 -7.11
CA MET A 170 -4.91 24.08 -8.41
C MET A 170 -3.40 23.97 -8.30
N GLY A 171 -2.83 22.96 -8.95
CA GLY A 171 -1.39 22.73 -8.93
C GLY A 171 -0.95 21.72 -9.97
N SER A 172 0.29 21.29 -9.84
CA SER A 172 0.87 20.23 -10.67
C SER A 172 1.27 19.05 -9.80
N PHE A 173 1.26 17.86 -10.38
CA PHE A 173 1.73 16.66 -9.72
C PHE A 173 2.53 15.82 -10.71
N GLN A 174 3.45 15.01 -10.18
CA GLN A 174 4.13 13.96 -10.91
C GLN A 174 4.03 12.68 -10.11
N GLN A 175 3.80 11.57 -10.80
CA GLN A 175 3.74 10.25 -10.20
C GLN A 175 4.62 9.30 -11.01
N ASP A 176 5.43 8.51 -10.32
CA ASP A 176 6.09 7.32 -10.86
C ASP A 176 5.84 6.16 -9.90
N ARG A 177 4.96 5.25 -10.31
CA ARG A 177 4.49 4.11 -9.50
C ARG A 177 3.97 4.57 -8.12
N ASP A 178 4.71 4.25 -7.06
CA ASP A 178 4.41 4.51 -5.66
C ASP A 178 4.98 5.85 -5.16
N THR A 179 5.70 6.59 -6.00
CA THR A 179 6.24 7.90 -5.68
C THR A 179 5.36 9.00 -6.26
N ILE A 180 5.18 10.07 -5.49
CA ILE A 180 4.42 11.24 -5.91
C ILE A 180 5.15 12.50 -5.45
N SER A 181 5.08 13.55 -6.27
CA SER A 181 5.44 14.90 -5.85
C SER A 181 4.34 15.87 -6.26
N VAL A 182 3.91 16.68 -5.31
CA VAL A 182 2.95 17.76 -5.55
C VAL A 182 3.72 19.08 -5.55
N GLY A 183 3.60 19.84 -6.64
CA GLY A 183 4.19 21.16 -6.74
C GLY A 183 3.39 22.19 -5.93
N GLN A 184 3.87 23.43 -5.92
CA GLN A 184 3.19 24.52 -5.20
C GLN A 184 1.70 24.62 -5.57
N ILE A 185 0.85 24.68 -4.54
CA ILE A 185 -0.60 24.78 -4.68
C ILE A 185 -1.02 26.25 -4.71
N ALA A 186 -1.72 26.63 -5.78
CA ALA A 186 -2.39 27.92 -5.86
C ALA A 186 -3.85 27.78 -5.40
N THR A 187 -4.35 28.82 -4.71
CA THR A 187 -5.71 28.86 -4.19
C THR A 187 -6.45 30.12 -4.61
N THR A 188 -7.78 30.04 -4.65
CA THR A 188 -8.62 31.24 -4.69
C THR A 188 -8.54 32.00 -3.36
N ARG A 189 -9.15 33.19 -3.29
CA ARG A 189 -9.12 34.05 -2.08
C ARG A 189 -10.53 34.38 -1.58
N SER A 190 -11.24 33.35 -1.13
CA SER A 190 -12.50 33.46 -0.41
C SER A 190 -12.24 33.58 1.10
N LEU A 191 -13.17 34.23 1.81
CA LEU A 191 -13.17 34.29 3.27
C LEU A 191 -14.25 33.36 3.81
N CYS A 192 -13.86 32.42 4.67
CA CYS A 192 -14.76 31.45 5.32
C CYS A 192 -14.61 31.52 6.84
N ALA A 193 -15.29 30.62 7.55
CA ALA A 193 -15.06 30.42 8.97
C ALA A 193 -13.60 29.98 9.23
N GLN A 194 -13.08 30.32 10.41
CA GLN A 194 -11.65 30.15 10.73
C GLN A 194 -11.23 28.68 10.74
N ASP A 195 -12.04 27.80 11.31
CA ASP A 195 -11.84 26.36 11.36
C ASP A 195 -11.76 25.71 9.97
N VAL A 196 -12.58 26.19 9.03
CA VAL A 196 -12.54 25.75 7.62
C VAL A 196 -11.23 26.18 6.94
N MET A 197 -10.78 27.42 7.18
CA MET A 197 -9.51 27.91 6.62
C MET A 197 -8.28 27.23 7.24
N GLU A 198 -8.32 26.88 8.53
CA GLU A 198 -7.27 26.11 9.19
C GLU A 198 -7.18 24.68 8.62
N THR A 199 -8.34 24.03 8.42
CA THR A 199 -8.40 22.71 7.76
C THR A 199 -7.90 22.77 6.32
N GLU A 200 -8.24 23.82 5.56
CA GLU A 200 -7.73 24.02 4.20
C GLU A 200 -6.20 24.15 4.18
N ALA A 201 -5.63 24.95 5.08
CA ALA A 201 -4.18 25.16 5.16
C ALA A 201 -3.44 23.86 5.51
N GLU A 202 -3.94 23.11 6.49
CA GLU A 202 -3.43 21.79 6.86
C GLU A 202 -3.51 20.81 5.67
N PHE A 203 -4.65 20.79 4.96
CA PHE A 203 -4.82 19.92 3.81
C PHE A 203 -3.83 20.23 2.68
N ILE A 204 -3.58 21.50 2.40
CA ILE A 204 -2.57 21.95 1.41
C ILE A 204 -1.18 21.47 1.82
N GLU A 205 -0.78 21.66 3.08
CA GLU A 205 0.53 21.25 3.60
C GLU A 205 0.74 19.74 3.48
N LEU A 206 -0.29 18.94 3.79
CA LEU A 206 -0.25 17.49 3.68
C LEU A 206 -0.13 17.02 2.22
N LEU A 207 -0.82 17.69 1.29
CA LEU A 207 -0.69 17.40 -0.15
C LEU A 207 0.73 17.71 -0.65
N GLU A 208 1.29 18.87 -0.28
CA GLU A 208 2.66 19.27 -0.68
C GLU A 208 3.75 18.40 -0.04
N SER A 209 3.48 17.83 1.14
CA SER A 209 4.40 16.94 1.87
C SER A 209 4.33 15.49 1.42
N ALA A 210 3.39 15.12 0.53
CA ALA A 210 3.27 13.78 0.01
C ALA A 210 4.50 13.39 -0.83
N ALA A 211 5.10 12.25 -0.47
CA ALA A 211 6.25 11.68 -1.18
C ALA A 211 5.94 10.31 -1.78
N ARG A 212 4.97 9.59 -1.20
CA ARG A 212 4.52 8.27 -1.66
C ARG A 212 3.01 8.23 -1.78
N VAL A 213 2.53 7.35 -2.64
CA VAL A 213 1.10 7.09 -2.84
C VAL A 213 0.84 5.59 -2.93
N SER A 214 -0.25 5.16 -2.31
CA SER A 214 -0.87 3.86 -2.55
C SER A 214 -2.31 4.10 -3.01
N ALA A 215 -2.64 3.65 -4.22
CA ALA A 215 -3.94 3.90 -4.82
C ALA A 215 -4.55 2.59 -5.33
N HIS A 216 -5.81 2.40 -4.98
CA HIS A 216 -6.69 1.35 -5.47
C HIS A 216 -7.95 1.99 -6.02
N HIS A 217 -8.77 1.25 -6.76
CA HIS A 217 -9.99 1.78 -7.40
C HIS A 217 -10.88 2.61 -6.48
N LEU A 218 -10.97 2.34 -5.18
CA LEU A 218 -11.87 3.03 -4.27
C LEU A 218 -11.17 3.77 -3.12
N VAL A 219 -9.88 3.51 -2.90
CA VAL A 219 -9.12 4.05 -1.77
C VAL A 219 -7.77 4.55 -2.25
N MET A 220 -7.41 5.75 -1.83
CA MET A 220 -6.09 6.34 -2.05
C MET A 220 -5.51 6.82 -0.73
N VAL A 221 -4.21 6.66 -0.57
CA VAL A 221 -3.45 7.10 0.61
C VAL A 221 -2.20 7.84 0.17
N LEU A 222 -1.96 9.00 0.76
CA LEU A 222 -0.71 9.74 0.60
C LEU A 222 0.14 9.55 1.85
N LEU A 223 1.43 9.28 1.64
CA LEU A 223 2.40 9.09 2.72
C LEU A 223 3.57 10.07 2.60
N SER A 224 4.16 10.41 3.75
CA SER A 224 5.40 11.17 3.83
C SER A 224 6.61 10.33 3.37
N SER A 225 7.77 10.98 3.26
CA SER A 225 9.04 10.27 3.00
C SER A 225 9.39 9.25 4.09
N ASP A 226 8.93 9.50 5.32
CA ASP A 226 9.15 8.63 6.47
C ASP A 226 8.06 7.55 6.62
N SER A 227 7.23 7.40 5.58
CA SER A 227 6.14 6.41 5.51
C SER A 227 5.00 6.65 6.51
N GLU A 228 4.85 7.86 7.02
CA GLU A 228 3.67 8.26 7.81
C GLU A 228 2.48 8.54 6.87
N ILE A 229 1.28 8.09 7.24
CA ILE A 229 0.05 8.39 6.51
C ILE A 229 -0.32 9.85 6.75
N LEU A 230 -0.32 10.64 5.67
CA LEU A 230 -0.69 12.06 5.70
C LEU A 230 -2.19 12.24 5.50
N SER A 231 -2.77 11.49 4.55
CA SER A 231 -4.19 11.58 4.20
C SER A 231 -4.71 10.31 3.55
N GLN A 232 -5.99 10.03 3.75
CA GLN A 232 -6.73 8.95 3.09
C GLN A 232 -7.95 9.50 2.38
N PHE A 233 -8.32 8.87 1.27
CA PHE A 233 -9.35 9.34 0.38
C PHE A 233 -10.22 8.20 -0.14
N ALA A 234 -11.47 8.53 -0.43
CA ALA A 234 -12.40 7.68 -1.15
C ALA A 234 -12.61 8.21 -2.58
N ARG A 235 -12.72 7.31 -3.55
CA ARG A 235 -13.04 7.69 -4.94
C ARG A 235 -14.45 8.24 -5.05
N THR A 236 -14.65 9.22 -5.94
CA THR A 236 -15.93 9.94 -6.10
C THR A 236 -16.41 10.10 -7.53
N ASP A 237 -15.57 9.84 -8.54
CA ASP A 237 -16.04 9.66 -9.90
C ASP A 237 -16.84 8.36 -10.03
N TRP A 238 -17.82 8.39 -10.93
CA TRP A 238 -18.59 7.20 -11.29
C TRP A 238 -17.71 6.34 -12.20
N ASP A 239 -17.53 5.06 -11.86
CA ASP A 239 -16.94 4.06 -12.75
C ASP A 239 -17.73 3.93 -14.06
#